data_AF-A0A4Y4KKP2-F1
#
_entry.id   AF-A0A4Y4KKP2-F1
#
_cell.length_a   1.000
_cell.length_b   1.000
_cell.length_c   1.000
_cell.angle_alpha   90.00
_cell.angle_beta   90.00
_cell.angle_gamma   90.00
#
_symmetry.space_group_name_H-M   'P 1'
#
loop_
_entity.id
_entity.type
_entity.pdbx_description
1 polymer ?
#
loop_
_entity_poly.entity_id
_entity_poly.type
_entity_poly.pdbx_seq_one_letter_code
_entity_poly.pdbx_strand_id
1 'polypeptide(L)'
;MRVVEGTPQEIVEYERLAAGSVSQTASAVDAAPSPDEATETEADDEAPTLSGSAPLAPADHVALMQFIYGRAGKNDERTVLTERFVMRLLQEEDVVVAFGRSSKTFDGLADYLMIRDDGPQRYGAVAYLRPGNGGMTVRLSPDDLERLGQKDNPRVQYRNVVPSDPYKINCPLADEEAFDLALDLVRAALNVVRSE
;
A
#
# COMPACT_ATOMS: atom_id res chain seq x y z
N MET A 1 24.34 2.57 13.33
CA MET A 1 23.79 3.26 12.14
C MET A 1 23.26 2.17 11.24
N ARG A 2 21.94 1.94 11.22
CA ARG A 2 21.33 0.86 10.42
C ARG A 2 20.96 1.47 9.07
N VAL A 3 21.50 0.91 8.00
CA VAL A 3 21.22 1.33 6.63
C VAL A 3 19.84 0.82 6.28
N VAL A 4 18.94 1.73 5.90
CA VAL A 4 17.54 1.44 5.57
C VAL A 4 17.45 1.17 4.07
N GLU A 5 17.01 -0.02 3.69
CA GLU A 5 16.86 -0.39 2.29
C GLU A 5 15.44 -0.07 1.78
N GLY A 6 15.31 1.08 1.15
CA GLY A 6 14.14 1.53 0.39
C GLY A 6 14.60 2.49 -0.68
N THR A 7 13.79 2.73 -1.71
CA THR A 7 14.10 3.84 -2.61
C THR A 7 14.05 5.15 -1.80
N PRO A 8 14.84 6.19 -2.14
CA PRO A 8 14.79 7.47 -1.42
C PRO A 8 13.38 8.06 -1.29
N GLN A 9 12.50 7.76 -2.25
CA GLN A 9 11.10 8.18 -2.23
C GLN A 9 10.30 7.46 -1.13
N GLU A 10 10.52 6.15 -0.96
CA GLU A 10 9.85 5.35 0.07
C GLU A 10 10.27 5.73 1.49
N ILE A 11 11.54 6.10 1.65
CA ILE A 11 12.06 6.57 2.94
C ILE A 11 11.38 7.90 3.32
N VAL A 12 11.32 8.85 2.37
CA VAL A 12 10.66 10.15 2.58
C VAL A 12 9.15 10.00 2.84
N GLU A 13 8.47 9.09 2.13
CA GLU A 13 7.04 8.84 2.32
C GLU A 13 6.75 8.19 3.69
N TYR A 14 7.62 7.27 4.15
CA TYR A 14 7.53 6.74 5.51
C TYR A 14 7.80 7.81 6.57
N GLU A 15 8.83 8.64 6.42
CA GLU A 15 9.13 9.71 7.39
C GLU A 15 7.96 10.69 7.51
N ARG A 16 7.26 10.99 6.41
CA ARG A 16 6.04 11.82 6.45
C ARG A 16 4.91 11.16 7.23
N LEU A 17 4.65 9.87 6.99
CA LEU A 17 3.60 9.12 7.70
C LEU A 17 3.95 8.91 9.19
N ALA A 18 5.22 8.62 9.49
CA ALA A 18 5.70 8.42 10.86
C ALA A 18 5.74 9.73 11.65
N ALA A 19 6.09 10.86 11.03
CA ALA A 19 6.10 12.17 11.69
C ALA A 19 4.70 12.65 12.11
N GLY A 20 3.63 12.24 11.41
CA GLY A 20 2.24 12.47 11.84
C GLY A 20 1.85 11.70 13.11
N SER A 21 2.52 10.57 13.38
CA SER A 21 2.22 9.70 14.53
C SER A 21 2.91 10.11 15.85
N VAL A 22 3.85 11.06 15.82
CA VAL A 22 4.62 11.51 17.01
C VAL A 22 4.17 12.91 17.46
N SER A 23 2.90 13.04 17.84
CA SER A 23 2.46 14.15 18.69
C SER A 23 1.32 13.71 19.60
N GLN A 24 1.68 13.01 20.68
CA GLN A 24 0.99 13.13 21.98
C GLN A 24 1.75 12.34 23.05
N THR A 25 2.73 12.98 23.69
CA THR A 25 3.06 12.69 25.09
C THR A 25 3.58 13.97 25.77
N ALA A 26 2.97 14.29 26.92
CA ALA A 26 3.28 15.35 27.91
C ALA A 26 2.85 16.78 27.52
N SER A 27 2.13 17.58 28.32
CA SER A 27 1.73 17.52 29.73
C SER A 27 0.43 18.31 29.96
N ALA A 28 -0.32 17.93 30.99
CA ALA A 28 -1.54 18.56 31.48
C ALA A 28 -1.29 19.89 32.21
N VAL A 29 -2.10 20.92 31.92
CA VAL A 29 -2.68 21.85 32.93
C VAL A 29 -3.94 22.55 32.39
N ASP A 30 -5.07 22.19 32.99
CA ASP A 30 -6.21 23.01 33.46
C ASP A 30 -6.51 24.39 32.81
N ALA A 31 -7.63 24.48 32.08
CA ALA A 31 -8.62 25.58 32.16
C ALA A 31 -9.84 25.34 31.23
N ALA A 32 -11.05 25.55 31.75
CA ALA A 32 -12.35 25.37 31.10
C ALA A 32 -12.67 26.41 29.99
N PRO A 33 -13.66 26.16 29.10
CA PRO A 33 -13.76 26.79 27.78
C PRO A 33 -14.74 27.99 27.73
N SER A 34 -14.49 28.93 26.81
CA SER A 34 -15.54 29.74 26.16
C SER A 34 -15.03 30.36 24.85
N PRO A 35 -15.94 30.64 23.90
CA PRO A 35 -15.69 30.54 22.47
C PRO A 35 -15.62 31.91 21.81
N ASP A 36 -14.55 32.20 21.07
CA ASP A 36 -14.65 32.93 19.81
C ASP A 36 -13.30 32.88 19.08
N GLU A 37 -13.36 33.13 17.77
CA GLU A 37 -12.26 33.19 16.79
C GLU A 37 -12.01 31.90 15.99
N ALA A 38 -12.77 31.84 14.89
CA ALA A 38 -12.47 31.11 13.69
C ALA A 38 -11.02 31.38 13.24
N THR A 39 -10.17 30.38 13.37
CA THR A 39 -8.92 30.30 12.61
C THR A 39 -9.10 29.13 11.64
N GLU A 40 -9.07 29.45 10.35
CA GLU A 40 -9.03 28.46 9.26
C GLU A 40 -7.78 27.60 9.46
N THR A 41 -7.97 26.38 9.97
CA THR A 41 -6.93 25.36 9.97
C THR A 41 -6.88 24.79 8.56
N GLU A 42 -5.78 25.06 7.85
CA GLU A 42 -5.40 24.34 6.64
C GLU A 42 -5.49 22.84 6.92
N ALA A 43 -6.36 22.14 6.19
CA ALA A 43 -6.51 20.70 6.31
C ALA A 43 -5.23 20.05 5.78
N ASP A 44 -4.36 19.63 6.70
CA ASP A 44 -3.29 18.67 6.42
C ASP A 44 -3.93 17.41 5.83
N ASP A 45 -3.70 17.23 4.53
CA ASP A 45 -4.17 16.11 3.73
C ASP A 45 -3.29 14.87 4.04
N GLU A 46 -3.43 14.35 5.26
CA GLU A 46 -2.87 13.06 5.67
C GLU A 46 -3.46 11.96 4.77
N ALA A 47 -2.60 11.21 4.09
CA ALA A 47 -3.03 10.01 3.39
C ALA A 47 -3.48 8.95 4.42
N PRO A 48 -4.74 8.50 4.40
CA PRO A 48 -5.19 7.50 5.36
C PRO A 48 -4.38 6.20 5.23
N THR A 49 -3.92 5.68 6.36
CA THR A 49 -3.24 4.38 6.47
C THR A 49 -4.19 3.40 7.14
N LEU A 50 -4.42 2.24 6.53
CA LEU A 50 -5.32 1.19 7.00
C LEU A 50 -4.50 0.05 7.60
N SER A 51 -4.52 -0.13 8.92
CA SER A 51 -3.78 -1.22 9.59
C SER A 51 -4.56 -2.54 9.58
N GLY A 52 -3.91 -3.64 9.20
CA GLY A 52 -4.48 -4.99 9.19
C GLY A 52 -3.96 -5.84 10.34
N SER A 53 -4.86 -6.04 11.30
CA SER A 53 -4.82 -7.03 12.38
C SER A 53 -6.16 -6.98 13.15
N ALA A 54 -6.84 -5.84 13.11
CA ALA A 54 -8.22 -5.66 13.56
C ALA A 54 -9.20 -5.58 12.36
N PRO A 55 -10.50 -5.90 12.54
CA PRO A 55 -11.50 -5.60 11.53
C PRO A 55 -11.46 -4.10 11.19
N LEU A 56 -11.35 -3.78 9.90
CA LEU A 56 -11.35 -2.40 9.41
C LEU A 56 -12.50 -1.62 10.02
N ALA A 57 -12.21 -0.41 10.50
CA ALA A 57 -13.26 0.48 10.94
C ALA A 57 -14.23 0.75 9.76
N PRO A 58 -15.54 0.92 10.01
CA PRO A 58 -16.50 1.16 8.94
C PRO A 58 -16.15 2.35 8.04
N ALA A 59 -15.57 3.42 8.59
CA ALA A 59 -15.13 4.59 7.84
C ALA A 59 -13.98 4.27 6.88
N ASP A 60 -13.00 3.50 7.34
CA ASP A 60 -11.84 3.06 6.55
C ASP A 60 -12.25 2.16 5.40
N HIS A 61 -13.20 1.26 5.65
CA HIS A 61 -13.77 0.42 4.61
C HIS A 61 -14.49 1.25 3.54
N VAL A 62 -15.29 2.25 3.94
CA VAL A 62 -15.95 3.15 2.99
C VAL A 62 -14.93 3.94 2.16
N ALA A 63 -13.89 4.49 2.79
CA ALA A 63 -12.83 5.23 2.09
C ALA A 63 -12.10 4.34 1.08
N LEU A 64 -11.76 3.10 1.47
CA LEU A 64 -11.12 2.12 0.59
C LEU A 64 -12.01 1.76 -0.61
N MET A 65 -13.31 1.52 -0.39
CA MET A 65 -14.24 1.23 -1.47
C MET A 65 -14.40 2.42 -2.40
N GLN A 66 -14.57 3.64 -1.87
CA GLN A 66 -14.63 4.86 -2.68
C GLN A 66 -13.37 5.02 -3.54
N PHE A 67 -12.20 4.72 -2.99
CA PHE A 67 -10.95 4.75 -3.74
C PHE A 67 -10.92 3.73 -4.88
N ILE A 68 -11.20 2.45 -4.60
CA ILE A 68 -11.15 1.38 -5.61
C ILE A 68 -12.14 1.65 -6.75
N TYR A 69 -13.40 1.89 -6.40
CA TYR A 69 -14.47 2.12 -7.39
C TYR A 69 -14.32 3.46 -8.10
N GLY A 70 -13.85 4.50 -7.40
CA GLY A 70 -13.58 5.81 -8.00
C GLY A 70 -12.45 5.76 -9.04
N ARG A 71 -11.44 4.91 -8.82
CA ARG A 71 -10.25 4.80 -9.70
C ARG A 71 -10.41 3.80 -10.83
N ALA A 72 -11.17 2.73 -10.64
CA ALA A 72 -11.43 1.75 -11.68
C ALA A 72 -12.07 2.38 -12.94
N GLY A 73 -12.87 3.44 -12.76
CA GLY A 73 -13.56 4.17 -13.83
C GLY A 73 -14.72 3.38 -14.45
N LYS A 74 -14.55 2.07 -14.67
CA LYS A 74 -15.59 1.11 -15.02
C LYS A 74 -15.60 0.00 -13.97
N ASN A 75 -16.77 -0.25 -13.38
CA ASN A 75 -16.97 -1.33 -12.41
C ASN A 75 -17.02 -2.68 -13.13
N ASP A 76 -15.87 -3.15 -13.58
CA ASP A 76 -15.68 -4.41 -14.29
C ASP A 76 -15.21 -5.53 -13.36
N GLU A 77 -14.98 -6.72 -13.94
CA GLU A 77 -14.49 -7.88 -13.21
C GLU A 77 -13.18 -7.60 -12.45
N ARG A 78 -12.28 -6.77 -13.00
CA ARG A 78 -11.01 -6.43 -12.36
C ARG A 78 -11.21 -5.57 -11.13
N THR A 79 -12.23 -4.70 -11.13
CA THR A 79 -12.61 -3.91 -9.95
C THR A 79 -13.01 -4.82 -8.81
N VAL A 80 -13.84 -5.84 -9.11
CA VAL A 80 -14.28 -6.85 -8.13
C VAL A 80 -13.11 -7.70 -7.63
N LEU A 81 -12.21 -8.12 -8.53
CA LEU A 81 -10.99 -8.84 -8.14
C LEU A 81 -10.08 -7.97 -7.27
N THR A 82 -9.94 -6.69 -7.58
CA THR A 82 -9.14 -5.72 -6.78
C THR A 82 -9.72 -5.58 -5.38
N GLU A 83 -11.03 -5.38 -5.25
CA GLU A 83 -11.71 -5.33 -3.95
C GLU A 83 -11.46 -6.61 -3.15
N ARG A 84 -11.80 -7.77 -3.74
CA ARG A 84 -11.64 -9.07 -3.08
C ARG A 84 -10.20 -9.30 -2.65
N PHE A 85 -9.24 -8.87 -3.47
CA PHE A 85 -7.83 -9.09 -3.24
C PHE A 85 -7.37 -8.30 -2.01
N VAL A 86 -7.71 -7.02 -1.97
CA VAL A 86 -7.38 -6.15 -0.83
C VAL A 86 -8.08 -6.63 0.45
N MET A 87 -9.37 -6.97 0.37
CA MET A 87 -10.11 -7.48 1.53
C MET A 87 -9.56 -8.81 2.04
N ARG A 88 -9.00 -9.66 1.15
CA ARG A 88 -8.33 -10.89 1.55
C ARG A 88 -6.97 -10.63 2.20
N LEU A 89 -6.20 -9.68 1.66
CA LEU A 89 -4.91 -9.30 2.24
C LEU A 89 -5.03 -8.68 3.63
N LEU A 90 -6.08 -7.89 3.89
CA LEU A 90 -6.31 -7.28 5.20
C LEU A 90 -6.71 -8.30 6.29
N GLN A 91 -6.87 -9.57 5.93
CA GLN A 91 -7.02 -10.69 6.87
C GLN A 91 -5.68 -11.35 7.22
N GLU A 92 -4.60 -11.04 6.51
CA GLU A 92 -3.26 -11.51 6.83
C GLU A 92 -2.69 -10.69 8.00
N GLU A 93 -1.92 -11.34 8.87
CA GLU A 93 -1.31 -10.68 10.02
C GLU A 93 -0.24 -9.68 9.59
N ASP A 94 -0.22 -8.52 10.27
CA ASP A 94 0.75 -7.44 10.09
C ASP A 94 0.82 -6.93 8.64
N VAL A 95 -0.34 -6.84 7.96
CA VAL A 95 -0.44 -6.26 6.61
C VAL A 95 -1.23 -4.96 6.68
N VAL A 96 -0.64 -3.87 6.21
CA VAL A 96 -1.32 -2.57 6.12
C VAL A 96 -1.48 -2.13 4.67
N VAL A 97 -2.52 -1.36 4.40
CA VAL A 97 -2.77 -0.75 3.09
C VAL A 97 -2.83 0.76 3.25
N ALA A 98 -2.06 1.48 2.44
CA ALA A 98 -2.05 2.94 2.42
C ALA A 98 -2.34 3.47 1.01
N PHE A 99 -2.90 4.67 0.92
CA PHE A 99 -3.12 5.32 -0.37
C PHE A 99 -1.84 6.00 -0.87
N GLY A 100 -1.34 5.61 -2.03
CA GLY A 100 -0.11 6.14 -2.62
C GLY A 100 -0.36 7.13 -3.75
N ARG A 101 0.46 8.19 -3.80
CA ARG A 101 0.41 9.24 -4.83
C ARG A 101 1.57 9.09 -5.80
N SER A 102 1.29 9.20 -7.09
CA SER A 102 2.32 9.23 -8.14
C SER A 102 2.55 10.67 -8.58
N SER A 103 3.81 11.07 -8.75
CA SER A 103 4.17 12.39 -9.31
C SER A 103 3.69 12.59 -10.76
N LYS A 104 3.27 11.52 -11.42
CA LYS A 104 2.70 11.53 -12.78
C LYS A 104 1.18 11.67 -12.80
N THR A 105 0.51 11.65 -11.66
CA THR A 105 -0.96 11.75 -11.62
C THR A 105 -1.37 13.21 -11.81
N PHE A 106 -2.15 13.48 -12.86
CA PHE A 106 -2.47 14.84 -13.32
C PHE A 106 -3.37 15.63 -12.35
N ASP A 107 -4.11 14.93 -11.50
CA ASP A 107 -5.07 15.47 -10.54
C ASP A 107 -4.50 15.69 -9.12
N GLY A 108 -3.24 15.29 -8.87
CA GLY A 108 -2.60 15.36 -7.55
C GLY A 108 -3.12 14.35 -6.54
N LEU A 109 -4.01 13.44 -6.94
CA LEU A 109 -4.64 12.48 -6.05
C LEU A 109 -3.90 11.12 -6.03
N ALA A 110 -4.21 10.31 -5.02
CA ALA A 110 -3.69 8.94 -4.93
C ALA A 110 -4.16 8.08 -6.12
N ASP A 111 -3.24 7.31 -6.71
CA ASP A 111 -3.43 6.55 -7.96
C ASP A 111 -3.29 5.03 -7.74
N TYR A 112 -2.76 4.63 -6.60
CA TYR A 112 -2.54 3.23 -6.25
C TYR A 112 -2.68 2.99 -4.75
N LEU A 113 -2.87 1.73 -4.38
CA LEU A 113 -2.74 1.23 -3.03
C LEU A 113 -1.30 0.73 -2.82
N MET A 114 -0.74 1.04 -1.65
CA MET A 114 0.52 0.53 -1.16
C MET A 114 0.21 -0.56 -0.13
N ILE A 115 0.60 -1.79 -0.41
CA ILE A 115 0.51 -2.91 0.53
C ILE A 115 1.84 -2.98 1.25
N ARG A 116 1.84 -3.03 2.58
CA ARG A 116 3.05 -2.98 3.41
C ARG A 116 2.96 -3.97 4.56
N ASP A 117 4.11 -4.26 5.13
CA ASP A 117 4.23 -4.98 6.41
C ASP A 117 4.15 -3.99 7.58
N ASP A 118 3.38 -4.30 8.63
CA ASP A 118 3.20 -3.45 9.84
C ASP A 118 4.31 -3.66 10.89
N GLY A 119 5.44 -4.24 10.49
CA GLY A 119 6.54 -4.60 11.40
C GLY A 119 7.44 -3.42 11.79
N PRO A 120 8.06 -3.45 12.98
CA PRO A 120 8.77 -2.32 13.59
C PRO A 120 10.05 -1.82 12.87
N GLN A 121 10.49 -2.44 11.77
CA GLN A 121 11.73 -2.07 11.06
C GLN A 121 11.60 -2.14 9.52
N ARG A 122 10.38 -1.99 8.97
CA ARG A 122 10.11 -2.37 7.58
C ARG A 122 9.71 -1.17 6.74
N TYR A 123 10.48 -0.89 5.69
CA TYR A 123 10.30 0.28 4.83
C TYR A 123 9.90 -0.14 3.42
N GLY A 124 9.12 0.71 2.75
CA GLY A 124 8.60 0.48 1.41
C GLY A 124 7.35 -0.40 1.36
N ALA A 125 6.74 -0.48 0.18
CA ALA A 125 5.61 -1.35 -0.07
C ALA A 125 6.09 -2.75 -0.48
N VAL A 126 5.44 -3.81 -0.02
CA VAL A 126 5.66 -5.15 -0.59
C VAL A 126 4.98 -5.28 -1.95
N ALA A 127 3.93 -4.49 -2.20
CA ALA A 127 3.30 -4.37 -3.49
C ALA A 127 2.58 -3.03 -3.68
N TYR A 128 2.50 -2.61 -4.93
CA TYR A 128 1.65 -1.51 -5.39
C TYR A 128 0.52 -2.07 -6.25
N LEU A 129 -0.72 -1.68 -5.97
CA LEU A 129 -1.90 -2.12 -6.71
C LEU A 129 -2.61 -0.91 -7.30
N ARG A 130 -2.83 -0.92 -8.62
CA ARG A 130 -3.55 0.12 -9.35
C ARG A 130 -5.00 -0.33 -9.63
N PRO A 131 -6.02 0.23 -8.97
CA PRO A 131 -7.41 -0.16 -9.23
C PRO A 131 -7.86 0.11 -10.66
N GLY A 132 -7.33 1.16 -11.29
CA GLY A 132 -7.68 1.56 -12.67
C GLY A 132 -7.45 0.48 -13.74
N ASN A 133 -6.57 -0.50 -13.49
CA ASN A 133 -6.32 -1.58 -14.44
C ASN A 133 -6.06 -2.96 -13.80
N GLY A 134 -6.13 -3.06 -12.48
CA GLY A 134 -5.80 -4.27 -11.72
C GLY A 134 -4.29 -4.58 -11.69
N GLY A 135 -3.43 -3.67 -12.15
CA GLY A 135 -1.99 -3.89 -12.20
C GLY A 135 -1.38 -3.95 -10.81
N MET A 136 -0.85 -5.11 -10.43
CA MET A 136 -0.14 -5.30 -9.18
C MET A 136 1.36 -5.46 -9.44
N THR A 137 2.16 -4.53 -8.95
CA THR A 137 3.61 -4.60 -9.00
C THR A 137 4.15 -5.01 -7.63
N VAL A 138 4.95 -6.06 -7.55
CA VAL A 138 5.40 -6.67 -6.29
C VAL A 138 6.91 -6.53 -6.10
N ARG A 139 7.34 -6.38 -4.85
CA ARG A 139 8.75 -6.31 -4.41
C ARG A 139 9.37 -7.70 -4.37
N LEU A 140 9.62 -8.26 -5.55
CA LEU A 140 10.29 -9.55 -5.72
C LEU A 140 11.34 -9.45 -6.81
N SER A 141 12.43 -10.20 -6.65
CA SER A 141 13.43 -10.40 -7.69
C SER A 141 13.02 -11.53 -8.64
N PRO A 142 13.60 -11.60 -9.85
CA PRO A 142 13.44 -12.77 -10.73
C PRO A 142 13.88 -14.09 -10.07
N ASP A 143 14.89 -14.06 -9.19
CA ASP A 143 15.35 -15.24 -8.47
C ASP A 143 14.31 -15.74 -7.46
N ASP A 144 13.53 -14.84 -6.85
CA ASP A 144 12.43 -15.23 -5.97
C ASP A 144 11.33 -15.94 -6.74
N LEU A 145 10.99 -15.46 -7.95
CA LEU A 145 10.04 -16.15 -8.82
C LEU A 145 10.53 -17.53 -9.25
N GLU A 146 11.84 -17.68 -9.49
CA GLU A 146 12.44 -18.97 -9.80
C GLU A 146 12.31 -19.94 -8.62
N ARG A 147 12.57 -19.49 -7.39
CA ARG A 147 12.37 -20.30 -6.17
C ARG A 147 10.91 -20.69 -5.94
N LEU A 148 9.97 -19.82 -6.31
CA LEU A 148 8.53 -20.07 -6.24
C LEU A 148 8.01 -20.95 -7.39
N GLY A 149 8.85 -21.27 -8.39
CA GLY A 149 8.42 -22.01 -9.59
C GLY A 149 7.48 -21.21 -10.50
N GLN A 150 7.49 -19.87 -10.41
CA GLN A 150 6.59 -18.97 -11.15
C GLN A 150 7.28 -18.20 -12.28
N LYS A 151 8.55 -18.49 -12.55
CA LYS A 151 9.37 -17.79 -13.54
C LYS A 151 8.73 -17.72 -14.93
N ASP A 152 8.09 -18.80 -15.37
CA ASP A 152 7.46 -18.95 -16.68
C ASP A 152 5.93 -18.83 -16.63
N ASN A 153 5.36 -18.36 -15.50
CA ASN A 153 3.91 -18.22 -15.38
C ASN A 153 3.41 -17.09 -16.32
N PRO A 154 2.46 -17.35 -17.23
CA PRO A 154 2.01 -16.38 -18.23
C PRO A 154 1.32 -15.14 -17.63
N ARG A 155 0.95 -15.19 -16.34
CA ARG A 155 0.34 -14.06 -15.61
C ARG A 155 1.37 -13.11 -15.02
N VAL A 156 2.64 -13.52 -15.02
CA VAL A 156 3.75 -12.69 -14.58
C VAL A 156 4.34 -11.92 -15.75
N GLN A 157 4.55 -10.63 -15.55
CA GLN A 157 5.17 -9.73 -16.50
C GLN A 157 6.42 -9.11 -15.88
N TYR A 158 7.55 -9.24 -16.57
CA TYR A 158 8.79 -8.57 -16.17
C TYR A 158 8.77 -7.11 -16.65
N ARG A 159 8.95 -6.19 -15.71
CA ARG A 159 9.01 -4.75 -15.96
C ARG A 159 10.40 -4.39 -16.48
N ASN A 160 10.45 -3.53 -17.49
CA ASN A 160 11.69 -2.95 -17.99
C ASN A 160 12.13 -1.77 -17.10
N VAL A 161 12.79 -2.07 -15.99
CA VAL A 161 13.29 -1.11 -14.99
C VAL A 161 14.79 -1.32 -14.74
N VAL A 162 15.42 -0.37 -14.06
CA VAL A 162 16.86 -0.47 -13.76
C VAL A 162 17.15 -1.69 -12.87
N PRO A 163 18.35 -2.31 -12.97
CA PRO A 163 18.67 -3.52 -12.19
C PRO A 163 18.59 -3.36 -10.67
N SER A 164 18.74 -2.15 -10.14
CA SER A 164 18.60 -1.86 -8.71
C SER A 164 17.15 -1.67 -8.26
N ASP A 165 16.19 -1.61 -9.18
CA ASP A 165 14.77 -1.46 -8.84
C ASP A 165 14.25 -2.77 -8.20
N PRO A 166 13.65 -2.71 -7.01
CA PRO A 166 13.14 -3.91 -6.34
C PRO A 166 11.76 -4.34 -6.88
N TYR A 167 11.10 -3.52 -7.71
CA TYR A 167 9.77 -3.75 -8.27
C TYR A 167 9.84 -4.19 -9.73
N LYS A 168 10.44 -5.35 -10.00
CA LYS A 168 10.60 -5.86 -11.38
C LYS A 168 9.41 -6.68 -11.87
N ILE A 169 8.51 -7.08 -10.98
CA ILE A 169 7.50 -8.08 -11.26
C ILE A 169 6.12 -7.43 -11.22
N ASN A 170 5.32 -7.64 -12.28
CA ASN A 170 3.94 -7.22 -12.37
C ASN A 170 3.03 -8.44 -12.60
N CYS A 171 1.95 -8.55 -11.84
CA CYS A 171 0.94 -9.61 -11.95
C CYS A 171 -0.44 -8.94 -11.98
N PRO A 172 -0.97 -8.57 -13.16
CA PRO A 172 -2.30 -7.97 -13.26
C PRO A 172 -3.39 -8.92 -12.75
N LEU A 173 -4.32 -8.40 -11.95
CA LEU A 173 -5.52 -9.10 -11.48
C LEU A 173 -6.54 -9.24 -12.63
N ALA A 174 -6.21 -10.08 -13.61
CA ALA A 174 -6.99 -10.25 -14.83
C ALA A 174 -8.06 -11.34 -14.74
N ASP A 175 -7.83 -12.37 -13.92
CA ASP A 175 -8.69 -13.53 -13.69
C ASP A 175 -8.45 -14.12 -12.29
N GLU A 176 -9.23 -15.14 -11.90
CA GLU A 176 -9.11 -15.81 -10.58
C GLU A 176 -7.75 -16.50 -10.39
N GLU A 177 -7.18 -17.08 -11.44
CA GLU A 177 -5.85 -17.70 -11.34
C GLU A 177 -4.75 -16.64 -11.10
N ALA A 178 -4.90 -15.44 -11.67
CA ALA A 178 -4.03 -14.29 -11.38
C ALA A 178 -4.23 -13.75 -9.97
N PHE A 179 -5.47 -13.81 -9.47
CA PHE A 179 -5.79 -13.44 -8.09
C PHE A 179 -5.07 -14.35 -7.09
N ASP A 180 -5.16 -15.67 -7.26
CA ASP A 180 -4.51 -16.62 -6.35
C ASP A 180 -2.98 -16.47 -6.41
N LEU A 181 -2.43 -16.37 -7.63
CA LEU A 181 -1.01 -16.10 -7.83
C LEU A 181 -0.59 -14.79 -7.15
N ALA A 182 -1.37 -13.72 -7.30
CA ALA A 182 -1.05 -12.43 -6.70
C ALA A 182 -0.97 -12.51 -5.17
N LEU A 183 -1.84 -13.29 -4.53
CA LEU A 183 -1.79 -13.49 -3.08
C LEU A 183 -0.51 -14.20 -2.67
N ASP A 184 -0.12 -15.25 -3.39
CA ASP A 184 1.10 -15.99 -3.12
C ASP A 184 2.36 -15.13 -3.34
N LEU A 185 2.37 -14.29 -4.38
CA LEU A 185 3.45 -13.34 -4.62
C LEU A 185 3.57 -12.29 -3.51
N VAL A 186 2.45 -11.75 -3.01
CA VAL A 186 2.49 -10.79 -1.89
C VAL A 186 2.95 -11.47 -0.61
N ARG A 187 2.49 -12.69 -0.30
CA ARG A 187 2.99 -13.45 0.85
C ARG A 187 4.49 -13.73 0.74
N ALA A 188 4.99 -14.08 -0.44
CA ALA A 188 6.42 -14.25 -0.67
C ALA A 188 7.18 -12.94 -0.46
N ALA A 189 6.67 -11.81 -0.96
CA ALA A 189 7.29 -10.50 -0.76
C ALA A 189 7.29 -10.07 0.71
N LEU A 190 6.20 -10.34 1.44
CA LEU A 190 6.13 -10.19 2.89
C LEU A 190 7.22 -11.02 3.56
N ASN A 191 7.40 -12.29 3.17
CA ASN A 191 8.44 -13.15 3.75
C ASN A 191 9.86 -12.65 3.46
N VAL A 192 10.14 -12.16 2.25
CA VAL A 192 11.45 -11.58 1.88
C VAL A 192 11.75 -10.39 2.77
N VAL A 193 10.85 -9.40 2.78
CA VAL A 193 10.97 -8.20 3.63
C VAL A 193 10.96 -8.61 5.10
N ARG A 194 10.32 -9.73 5.47
CA ARG A 194 10.32 -10.29 6.82
C ARG A 194 11.64 -10.89 7.29
N SER A 195 12.45 -11.35 6.34
CA SER A 195 13.74 -12.00 6.60
C SER A 195 14.94 -11.06 6.54
N GLU A 196 14.74 -9.84 6.03
CA GLU A 196 15.68 -8.72 6.04
C GLU A 196 15.75 -8.05 7.43
#